data_AF-A0A5E5BZR1-F1
#
_entry.id   AF-A0A5E5BZR1-F1
#
_cell.length_a   1.000
_cell.length_b   1.000
_cell.length_c   1.000
_cell.angle_alpha   90.00
_cell.angle_beta   90.00
_cell.angle_gamma   90.00
#
_symmetry.space_group_name_H-M   'P 1'
#
loop_
_entity.id
_entity.type
_entity.pdbx_description
1 polymer ?
#
loop_
_entity_poly.entity_id
_entity_poly.type
_entity_poly.pdbx_seq_one_letter_code
_entity_poly.pdbx_strand_id
1 'polypeptide(L)' 'MLYGGLLEPEEVFGEADPLLAGLLLLGDDFQGFNVAFDKKNWSVVEIDPTNLSATPVANNFENFIRSRITSI' A
#
# COMPACT_ATOMS: atom_id res chain seq x y z
N MET A 1 -1.76 -1.14 -10.23
CA MET A 1 -0.48 -0.85 -10.88
C MET A 1 0.61 -0.89 -9.82
N LEU A 2 1.82 -1.35 -10.17
CA LEU A 2 2.97 -1.29 -9.27
C LEU A 2 3.87 -0.15 -9.72
N TYR A 3 4.34 0.64 -8.76
CA TYR A 3 5.30 1.70 -9.00
C TYR A 3 6.68 1.13 -9.34
N GLY A 4 7.52 1.95 -9.97
CA GLY A 4 8.93 1.60 -10.24
C GLY A 4 9.81 1.57 -8.99
N GLY A 5 9.28 1.97 -7.84
CA GLY A 5 9.96 2.03 -6.55
C GLY A 5 8.96 2.17 -5.41
N LEU A 6 9.47 2.29 -4.19
CA LEU A 6 8.66 2.55 -3.00
C LEU A 6 8.57 4.07 -2.77
N LEU A 7 7.38 4.55 -2.42
CA LEU A 7 7.13 5.95 -2.10
C LEU A 7 6.70 6.11 -0.65
N GLU A 8 7.08 7.19 0.00
CA GLU A 8 6.54 7.59 1.29
C GLU A 8 5.11 8.15 1.11
N PRO A 9 4.22 8.05 2.13
CA PRO A 9 2.84 8.52 2.01
C PRO A 9 2.70 10.00 1.60
N GLU A 10 3.59 10.87 2.09
CA GLU A 10 3.58 12.30 1.77
C GLU A 10 3.85 12.62 0.29
N GLU A 11 4.54 11.72 -0.43
CA GLU A 11 4.77 11.87 -1.88
C GLU A 11 3.49 11.64 -2.71
N VAL A 12 2.51 10.93 -2.14
CA VAL A 12 1.26 10.56 -2.82
C VAL A 12 0.08 11.39 -2.29
N PHE A 13 -0.03 11.55 -0.97
CA PHE A 13 -1.12 12.27 -0.32
C PHE A 13 -0.83 13.75 -0.07
N GLY A 14 0.42 14.20 -0.26
CA GLY A 14 0.83 15.60 -0.16
C GLY A 14 1.14 16.09 1.26
N GLU A 15 0.78 15.33 2.29
CA GLU A 15 1.11 15.62 3.68
C GLU A 15 1.43 14.34 4.47
N ALA A 16 2.23 14.49 5.53
CA ALA A 16 2.56 13.41 6.43
C ALA A 16 1.40 13.16 7.41
N ASP A 17 0.77 11.99 7.34
CA ASP A 17 -0.25 11.57 8.30
C ASP A 17 0.33 10.51 9.27
N PRO A 18 0.25 10.72 10.60
CA PRO A 18 0.68 9.74 11.59
C PRO A 18 0.06 8.34 11.44
N LEU A 19 -1.15 8.23 10.89
CA LEU A 19 -1.84 6.96 10.61
C LEU A 19 -1.09 6.11 9.58
N LEU A 20 -0.32 6.74 8.70
CA LEU A 20 0.43 6.08 7.64
C LEU A 20 1.91 5.89 7.99
N ALA A 21 2.31 6.24 9.22
CA ALA A 21 3.69 6.14 9.66
C ALA A 21 4.21 4.70 9.55
N GLY A 22 5.32 4.52 8.83
CA GLY A 22 5.95 3.22 8.63
C GLY A 22 5.42 2.41 7.44
N LEU A 23 4.45 2.94 6.70
CA LEU A 23 3.99 2.38 5.44
C LEU A 23 4.85 2.91 4.27
N LEU A 24 5.07 2.07 3.25
CA LEU A 24 5.71 2.45 1.99
C LEU A 24 4.81 2.08 0.83
N LEU A 25 4.31 3.06 0.10
CA LEU A 25 3.41 2.83 -1.03
C LEU A 25 4.17 2.17 -2.18
N LEU A 26 3.55 1.15 -2.76
CA LEU A 26 4.13 0.32 -3.82
C LEU A 26 3.26 0.28 -5.08
N GLY A 27 2.07 0.86 -5.03
CA GLY A 27 1.14 0.89 -6.16
C GLY A 27 -0.23 1.44 -5.79
N ASP A 28 -1.08 1.63 -6.79
CA ASP A 28 -2.48 2.03 -6.66
C ASP A 28 -3.37 1.25 -7.64
N ASP A 29 -4.69 1.38 -7.53
CA ASP A 29 -5.66 0.74 -8.42
C ASP A 29 -6.23 1.66 -9.53
N PHE A 30 -5.69 2.87 -9.70
CA PHE A 30 -6.22 3.96 -10.53
C PHE A 30 -7.61 4.49 -10.13
N GLN A 31 -8.20 3.97 -9.05
CA GLN A 31 -9.48 4.42 -8.49
C GLN A 31 -9.32 5.09 -7.13
N GLY A 32 -8.07 5.24 -6.68
CA GLY A 32 -7.69 6.00 -5.48
C GLY A 32 -7.25 5.12 -4.32
N PHE A 33 -7.47 3.80 -4.37
CA PHE A 33 -6.93 2.90 -3.35
C PHE A 33 -5.45 2.69 -3.59
N ASN A 34 -4.68 2.86 -2.52
CA ASN A 34 -3.24 2.71 -2.56
C ASN A 34 -2.85 1.43 -1.83
N VAL A 35 -1.86 0.72 -2.35
CA VAL A 35 -1.26 -0.44 -1.71
C VAL A 35 0.07 -0.04 -1.12
N ALA A 36 0.32 -0.44 0.12
CA ALA A 36 1.56 -0.16 0.82
C ALA A 36 2.13 -1.39 1.52
N PHE A 37 3.44 -1.38 1.70
CA PHE A 37 4.17 -2.32 2.52
C PHE A 37 4.28 -1.77 3.95
N ASP A 38 3.82 -2.55 4.93
CA ASP A 38 3.96 -2.23 6.34
C ASP A 38 5.32 -2.72 6.85
N LYS A 39 6.25 -1.79 7.08
CA LYS A 39 7.62 -2.10 7.56
C LYS A 39 7.64 -2.76 8.95
N LYS A 40 6.60 -2.55 9.76
CA LYS A 40 6.53 -3.08 11.13
C LYS A 40 6.13 -4.54 11.13
N ASN A 41 5.09 -4.89 10.38
CA ASN A 41 4.53 -6.24 10.37
C ASN A 41 4.97 -7.08 9.16
N TRP A 42 5.72 -6.49 8.23
CA TRP A 42 6.16 -7.12 6.97
C TRP A 42 5.00 -7.63 6.11
N SER A 43 3.86 -6.96 6.21
CA SER A 43 2.62 -7.26 5.51
C SER A 43 2.34 -6.25 4.40
N VAL A 44 1.32 -6.52 3.59
CA VAL A 44 0.80 -5.58 2.59
C VAL A 44 -0.58 -5.12 3.05
N VAL A 45 -0.79 -3.81 2.99
CA VAL A 45 -2.04 -3.14 3.35
C VAL A 45 -2.61 -2.40 2.14
N GLU A 46 -3.93 -2.23 2.13
CA GLU A 46 -4.63 -1.31 1.24
C GLU A 46 -5.11 -0.10 2.05
N ILE A 47 -4.91 1.09 1.49
CA ILE A 47 -5.21 2.38 2.10
C ILE A 47 -6.41 2.98 1.36
N ASP A 48 -7.47 3.27 2.10
CA ASP A 48 -8.63 4.02 1.61
C ASP A 48 -8.29 5.53 1.61
N PRO A 49 -8.30 6.21 0.46
CA PRO A 49 -7.91 7.62 0.36
C PRO A 49 -8.89 8.57 1.04
N THR A 50 -10.12 8.13 1.35
CA THR A 50 -11.18 8.98 1.92
C THR A 50 -11.04 9.17 3.43
N ASN A 51 -10.39 8.23 4.11
CA ASN A 51 -10.26 8.20 5.58
C ASN A 51 -8.87 7.74 6.06
N LEU A 52 -7.96 7.44 5.12
CA LEU A 52 -6.58 6.97 5.35
C LEU A 52 -6.49 5.69 6.19
N SER A 53 -7.57 4.92 6.30
CA SER A 53 -7.53 3.63 6.98
C SER A 53 -6.71 2.62 6.18
N ALA A 54 -5.75 1.98 6.84
CA ALA A 54 -4.90 0.96 6.27
C ALA A 54 -5.38 -0.43 6.73
N THR A 55 -5.77 -1.28 5.79
CA THR A 55 -6.32 -2.62 6.06
C THR A 55 -5.38 -3.69 5.52
N PRO A 56 -4.99 -4.71 6.30
CA PRO A 56 -4.16 -5.80 5.80
C PRO A 56 -4.84 -6.58 4.68
N VAL A 57 -4.15 -6.74 3.55
CA VAL A 57 -4.63 -7.52 2.39
C VAL A 57 -3.75 -8.74 2.10
N ALA A 58 -2.52 -8.78 2.61
CA ALA A 58 -1.68 -9.97 2.59
C ALA A 58 -0.67 -9.97 3.74
N ASN A 59 -0.33 -11.17 4.23
CA ASN A 59 0.64 -11.34 5.32
C ASN A 59 2.09 -11.03 4.92
N ASN A 60 2.39 -10.98 3.61
CA ASN A 60 3.69 -10.61 3.07
C ASN A 60 3.55 -10.26 1.58
N PHE A 61 4.61 -9.67 1.01
CA PHE A 61 4.63 -9.25 -0.39
C PHE A 61 4.55 -10.43 -1.38
N GLU A 62 5.14 -11.57 -1.05
CA GLU A 62 5.10 -12.77 -1.90
C GLU A 62 3.66 -13.24 -2.14
N ASN A 63 2.88 -13.36 -1.08
CA ASN A 63 1.48 -13.77 -1.15
C ASN A 63 0.65 -12.75 -1.94
N PHE A 64 0.91 -11.46 -1.73
CA PHE A 64 0.25 -10.38 -2.47
C PHE A 64 0.53 -10.48 -3.97
N ILE A 65 1.80 -10.61 -4.39
CA ILE A 65 2.10 -10.62 -5.82
C ILE A 65 1.63 -11.91 -6.49
N ARG A 66 1.71 -13.05 -5.80
CA ARG A 66 1.18 -14.34 -6.29
C ARG A 66 -0.33 -14.27 -6.52
N SER A 67 -1.09 -13.67 -5.59
CA SER A 67 -2.53 -13.54 -5.76
C SER A 67 -2.88 -12.65 -6.95
N ARG A 68 -2.20 -11.50 -7.09
CA ARG A 68 -2.38 -10.60 -8.24
C ARG A 68 -2.09 -11.28 -9.57
N ILE A 69 -1.00 -12.05 -9.68
CA ILE A 69 -0.67 -12.82 -10.89
C ILE A 69 -1.74 -13.85 -11.23
N THR A 70 -2.31 -14.51 -10.21
CA THR A 70 -3.33 -15.56 -10.41
C THR A 70 -4.71 -15.00 -10.76
N SER A 71 -4.96 -13.72 -10.47
CA SER A 71 -6.23 -13.04 -10.77
C SER A 71 -6.27 -12.36 -12.15
N ILE A 72 -5.21 -12.48 -12.94
CA ILE A 72 -5.12 -12.02 -14.34
C ILE A 72 -5.59 -13.16 -15.27
#